data_AF-A0AA85ILH2-F1
#
_entry.id   AF-A0AA85ILH2-F1
#
_cell.length_a   1.000
_cell.length_b   1.000
_cell.length_c   1.000
_cell.angle_alpha   90.00
_cell.angle_beta   90.00
_cell.angle_gamma   90.00
#
_symmetry.space_group_name_H-M   'P 1'
#
loop_
_entity.id
_entity.type
_entity.pdbx_description
1 polymer ?
#
loop_
_entity_poly.entity_id
_entity_poly.type
_entity_poly.pdbx_seq_one_letter_code
_entity_poly.pdbx_strand_id
1 'polypeptide(L)'
;MWIYCSRQRKYLPNSFLALLLLIAGIMVLSFRDSLGESARRVMIDTLRNNYGRHGIITDAWNLVQSRLHCCGVDNNGWGVYNGSWWDMITNLDLYETNTKLPESSLFYLFVPHSCCAKKLDGLTGWPTDVYRDTKRCQTWQYGPPNKAYGPHNDAIYYAVIYLDDK
;
A
#
# COMPACT_ATOMS: atom_id res chain seq x y z
N MET A 1 0.66 -6.31 -47.52
CA MET A 1 1.40 -5.46 -46.58
C MET A 1 1.73 -6.30 -45.36
N TRP A 2 2.97 -6.78 -45.25
CA TRP A 2 3.42 -7.68 -44.18
C TRP A 2 4.23 -6.87 -43.18
N ILE A 3 3.83 -6.85 -41.91
CA ILE A 3 4.67 -6.42 -40.79
C ILE A 3 4.97 -7.66 -39.97
N TYR A 4 6.12 -8.28 -40.21
CA TYR A 4 6.70 -9.29 -39.31
C TYR A 4 7.30 -8.56 -38.10
N CYS A 5 6.71 -8.76 -36.92
CA CYS A 5 7.35 -8.38 -35.66
C CYS A 5 8.43 -9.42 -35.33
N SER A 6 9.67 -9.19 -35.80
CA SER A 6 10.80 -10.06 -35.44
C SER A 6 11.25 -9.71 -34.01
N ARG A 7 11.04 -10.64 -33.08
CA ARG A 7 11.59 -10.61 -31.72
C ARG A 7 13.10 -10.84 -31.81
N GLN A 8 13.89 -9.77 -31.88
CA GLN A 8 15.35 -9.83 -31.80
C GLN A 8 15.77 -10.29 -30.39
N ARG A 9 15.89 -11.60 -30.19
CA ARG A 9 16.45 -12.19 -28.98
C ARG A 9 17.97 -12.06 -29.05
N LYS A 10 18.51 -10.89 -28.70
CA LYS A 10 19.94 -10.72 -28.47
C LYS A 10 20.31 -11.55 -27.23
N TYR A 11 20.98 -12.68 -27.44
CA TYR A 11 21.64 -13.42 -26.37
C TYR A 11 22.78 -12.53 -25.83
N LEU A 12 22.54 -11.85 -24.72
CA LEU A 12 23.64 -11.27 -23.96
C LEU A 12 24.53 -12.44 -23.50
N PRO A 13 25.85 -12.42 -23.78
CA PRO A 13 26.73 -13.49 -23.34
C PRO A 13 26.67 -13.58 -21.81
N ASN A 14 26.56 -14.80 -21.27
CA ASN A 14 26.37 -15.05 -19.83
C ASN A 14 27.38 -14.30 -18.94
N SER A 15 28.60 -14.06 -19.44
CA SER A 15 29.64 -13.26 -18.79
C SER A 15 29.22 -11.80 -18.54
N PHE A 16 28.54 -11.16 -19.50
CA PHE A 16 28.11 -9.77 -19.37
C PHE A 16 26.91 -9.63 -18.40
N LEU A 17 25.99 -10.61 -18.42
CA LEU A 17 24.90 -10.66 -17.43
C LEU A 17 25.44 -10.83 -16.01
N ALA A 18 26.44 -11.69 -15.82
CA ALA A 18 27.08 -11.88 -14.52
C ALA A 18 27.73 -10.59 -14.02
N LEU A 19 28.42 -9.84 -14.89
CA LEU A 19 29.01 -8.56 -14.54
C LEU A 19 27.94 -7.52 -14.15
N LEU A 20 26.84 -7.43 -14.89
CA LEU A 20 25.73 -6.52 -14.56
C LEU A 20 25.10 -6.85 -13.20
N LEU A 21 24.90 -8.13 -12.90
CA LEU A 21 24.35 -8.57 -11.62
C LEU A 21 25.30 -8.26 -10.46
N LEU A 22 26.62 -8.43 -10.66
CA LEU A 22 27.63 -8.05 -9.66
C LEU A 22 27.62 -6.55 -9.39
N ILE A 23 27.60 -5.72 -10.44
CA ILE A 23 27.56 -4.27 -10.30
C ILE A 23 26.26 -3.84 -9.61
N ALA A 24 25.11 -4.41 -10.00
CA ALA A 24 23.82 -4.14 -9.35
C ALA A 24 23.83 -4.53 -7.86
N GLY A 25 24.37 -5.70 -7.52
CA GLY A 25 24.50 -6.15 -6.14
C GLY A 25 25.36 -5.22 -5.29
N ILE A 26 26.53 -4.81 -5.80
CA ILE A 26 27.42 -3.86 -5.11
C ILE A 26 26.72 -2.50 -4.92
N MET A 27 26.01 -2.01 -5.94
CA MET A 27 25.27 -0.76 -5.83
C MET A 27 24.18 -0.81 -4.75
N VAL A 28 23.40 -1.90 -4.69
CA VAL A 28 22.35 -2.06 -3.68
C VAL A 28 22.93 -2.06 -2.26
N LEU A 29 24.08 -2.70 -2.06
CA LEU A 29 24.74 -2.74 -0.76
C LEU A 29 25.34 -1.39 -0.38
N SER A 30 26.04 -0.73 -1.30
CA SER A 30 26.71 0.55 -1.04
C SER A 30 25.75 1.72 -0.87
N PHE A 31 24.58 1.68 -1.51
CA PHE A 31 23.58 2.76 -1.51
C PHE A 31 22.25 2.36 -0.89
N ARG A 32 22.26 1.37 0.03
CA ARG A 32 21.06 0.82 0.67
C ARG A 32 20.11 1.91 1.16
N ASP A 33 20.62 2.87 1.91
CA ASP A 33 19.80 3.91 2.55
C ASP A 33 19.23 4.89 1.53
N SER A 34 20.02 5.27 0.52
CA SER A 34 19.59 6.19 -0.54
C SER A 34 18.51 5.56 -1.44
N LEU A 35 18.68 4.29 -1.78
CA LEU A 35 17.69 3.52 -2.54
C LEU A 35 16.42 3.29 -1.73
N GLY A 36 16.56 2.97 -0.43
CA GLY A 36 15.45 2.80 0.49
C GLY A 36 14.61 4.07 0.62
N GLU A 37 15.24 5.22 0.88
CA GLU A 37 14.56 6.51 0.94
C GLU A 37 13.90 6.91 -0.38
N SER A 38 14.56 6.62 -1.51
CA SER A 38 13.99 6.89 -2.83
C SER A 38 12.75 6.03 -3.09
N ALA A 39 12.83 4.72 -2.79
CA ALA A 39 11.70 3.81 -2.90
C ALA A 39 10.56 4.23 -1.98
N ARG A 40 10.86 4.60 -0.73
CA ARG A 40 9.91 5.11 0.25
C ARG A 40 9.16 6.34 -0.27
N ARG A 41 9.85 7.34 -0.82
CA ARG A 41 9.22 8.54 -1.39
C ARG A 41 8.28 8.20 -2.55
N VAL A 42 8.70 7.32 -3.46
CA VAL A 42 7.86 6.87 -4.58
C VAL A 42 6.64 6.12 -4.08
N MET A 43 6.79 5.26 -3.07
CA MET A 43 5.68 4.53 -2.46
C MET A 43 4.67 5.50 -1.83
N ILE A 44 5.14 6.49 -1.05
CA ILE A 44 4.27 7.50 -0.44
C ILE A 44 3.55 8.34 -1.51
N ASP A 45 4.26 8.79 -2.55
CA ASP A 45 3.69 9.59 -3.64
C ASP A 45 2.62 8.82 -4.41
N THR A 46 2.92 7.57 -4.81
CA THR A 46 1.96 6.75 -5.56
C THR A 46 0.72 6.43 -4.72
N LEU A 47 0.88 6.17 -3.44
CA LEU A 47 -0.24 5.88 -2.57
C LEU A 47 -1.06 7.14 -2.22
N ARG A 48 -0.42 8.30 -2.03
CA ARG A 48 -1.13 9.55 -1.72
C ARG A 48 -1.83 10.15 -2.94
N ASN A 49 -1.15 10.19 -4.08
CA ASN A 49 -1.57 10.98 -5.25
C ASN A 49 -2.20 10.15 -6.38
N ASN A 50 -1.97 8.83 -6.41
CA ASN A 50 -2.38 7.97 -7.52
C ASN A 50 -3.33 6.83 -7.13
N TYR A 51 -3.26 6.34 -5.89
CA TYR A 51 -4.22 5.37 -5.36
C TYR A 51 -5.63 5.97 -5.33
N GLY A 52 -6.62 5.22 -5.82
CA GLY A 52 -7.99 5.69 -6.03
C GLY A 52 -8.19 6.55 -7.29
N ARG A 53 -7.11 7.03 -7.93
CA ARG A 53 -7.16 7.80 -9.19
C ARG A 53 -7.00 6.92 -10.41
N HIS A 54 -6.03 6.01 -10.36
CA HIS A 54 -5.66 5.14 -11.48
C HIS A 54 -5.90 3.69 -11.10
N GLY A 55 -6.83 3.00 -11.80
CA GLY A 55 -7.23 1.62 -11.47
C GLY A 55 -6.06 0.65 -11.34
N ILE A 56 -5.12 0.66 -12.28
CA ILE A 56 -3.93 -0.23 -12.26
C ILE A 56 -3.08 0.00 -11.00
N ILE A 57 -2.91 1.26 -10.58
CA ILE A 57 -2.15 1.61 -9.37
C ILE A 57 -2.92 1.18 -8.12
N THR A 58 -4.23 1.40 -8.10
CA THR A 58 -5.13 0.95 -7.02
C THR A 58 -5.08 -0.57 -6.85
N ASP A 59 -5.16 -1.33 -7.94
CA ASP A 59 -5.14 -2.79 -7.90
C ASP A 59 -3.79 -3.34 -7.45
N ALA A 60 -2.69 -2.73 -7.92
CA ALA A 60 -1.34 -3.08 -7.47
C ALA A 60 -1.19 -2.87 -5.95
N TRP A 61 -1.64 -1.72 -5.43
CA TRP A 61 -1.61 -1.44 -3.99
C TRP A 61 -2.50 -2.38 -3.20
N ASN A 62 -3.72 -2.66 -3.67
CA ASN A 62 -4.64 -3.60 -3.02
C ASN A 62 -4.03 -5.01 -2.93
N LEU A 63 -3.34 -5.45 -3.99
CA LEU A 63 -2.64 -6.73 -4.01
C LEU A 63 -1.49 -6.75 -3.00
N VAL A 64 -0.62 -5.72 -3.02
CA VAL A 64 0.53 -5.64 -2.09
C VAL A 64 0.05 -5.61 -0.64
N GLN A 65 -0.92 -4.77 -0.31
CA GLN A 65 -1.45 -4.62 1.04
C GLN A 65 -2.10 -5.92 1.56
N SER A 66 -2.89 -6.58 0.71
CA SER A 66 -3.54 -7.83 1.09
C SER A 66 -2.56 -9.01 1.20
N ARG A 67 -1.51 -9.06 0.38
CA ARG A 67 -0.52 -10.14 0.37
C ARG A 67 0.55 -10.00 1.45
N LEU A 68 0.98 -8.78 1.73
CA LEU A 68 2.01 -8.50 2.74
C LEU A 68 1.41 -8.18 4.12
N HIS A 69 0.08 -8.16 4.23
CA HIS A 69 -0.62 -7.89 5.49
C HIS A 69 -0.17 -6.58 6.12
N CYS A 70 -0.13 -5.54 5.29
CA CYS A 70 0.34 -4.21 5.64
C CYS A 70 -0.67 -3.16 5.19
N CYS A 71 -0.74 -2.03 5.91
CA CYS A 71 -1.64 -0.94 5.54
C CYS A 71 -0.92 0.32 5.00
N GLY A 72 0.39 0.43 5.18
CA GLY A 72 1.12 1.55 4.59
C GLY A 72 2.62 1.37 4.53
N VAL A 73 3.27 2.48 4.18
CA VAL A 73 4.70 2.49 3.87
C VAL A 73 5.53 2.50 5.15
N ASP A 74 5.19 3.36 6.12
CA ASP A 74 5.93 3.56 7.37
C ASP A 74 5.15 3.13 8.62
N ASN A 75 5.74 3.25 9.81
CA ASN A 75 5.13 2.90 11.11
C ASN A 75 3.77 3.55 11.41
N ASN A 76 3.49 4.73 10.84
CA ASN A 76 2.15 5.36 10.81
C ASN A 76 1.57 5.32 9.39
N GLY A 77 1.69 4.15 8.76
CA GLY A 77 1.49 3.97 7.33
C GLY A 77 0.07 4.26 6.88
N TRP A 78 -0.93 4.23 7.77
CA TRP A 78 -2.30 4.63 7.46
C TRP A 78 -2.47 6.15 7.35
N GLY A 79 -1.61 6.96 7.98
CA GLY A 79 -1.72 8.42 7.93
C GLY A 79 -1.57 9.00 6.53
N VAL A 80 -0.92 8.26 5.63
CA VAL A 80 -0.76 8.61 4.22
C VAL A 80 -2.11 8.78 3.49
N TYR A 81 -3.16 8.06 3.93
CA TYR A 81 -4.48 8.14 3.32
C TYR A 81 -5.17 9.46 3.67
N ASN A 82 -4.85 10.09 4.80
CA ASN A 82 -5.46 11.35 5.17
C ASN A 82 -5.08 12.47 4.18
N GLY A 83 -6.07 13.01 3.49
CA GLY A 83 -5.91 13.98 2.42
C GLY A 83 -5.32 13.39 1.14
N SER A 84 -5.31 12.06 0.98
CA SER A 84 -4.99 11.41 -0.29
C SER A 84 -6.12 11.57 -1.30
N TRP A 85 -5.82 11.26 -2.56
CA TRP A 85 -6.85 11.24 -3.61
C TRP A 85 -7.97 10.26 -3.29
N TRP A 86 -7.62 9.06 -2.81
CA TRP A 86 -8.59 8.04 -2.40
C TRP A 86 -9.53 8.55 -1.30
N ASP A 87 -8.99 9.22 -0.28
CA ASP A 87 -9.74 9.73 0.85
C ASP A 87 -10.71 10.86 0.42
N MET A 88 -10.27 11.76 -0.46
CA MET A 88 -11.13 12.81 -1.00
C MET A 88 -12.34 12.24 -1.76
N ILE A 89 -12.12 11.23 -2.61
CA ILE A 89 -13.20 10.65 -3.43
C ILE A 89 -14.10 9.73 -2.60
N THR A 90 -13.52 8.95 -1.69
CA THR A 90 -14.25 7.97 -0.89
C THR A 90 -15.13 8.62 0.16
N ASN A 91 -14.65 9.71 0.77
CA ASN A 91 -15.34 10.42 1.84
C ASN A 91 -16.05 11.70 1.35
N LEU A 92 -16.40 11.79 0.08
CA LEU A 92 -17.17 12.91 -0.46
C LEU A 92 -18.57 12.96 0.16
N ASP A 93 -19.01 14.14 0.59
CA ASP A 93 -20.37 14.35 1.07
C ASP A 93 -21.35 14.31 -0.13
N LEU A 94 -22.38 13.47 -0.01
CA LEU A 94 -23.39 13.27 -1.06
C LEU A 94 -24.39 14.42 -1.15
N TYR A 95 -24.61 15.15 -0.05
CA TYR A 95 -25.57 16.24 0.02
C TYR A 95 -24.91 17.59 -0.24
N GLU A 96 -23.70 17.78 0.28
CA GLU A 96 -22.89 18.98 0.05
C GLU A 96 -21.81 18.72 -1.00
N THR A 97 -22.19 18.89 -2.27
CA THR A 97 -21.28 18.69 -3.39
C THR A 97 -20.00 19.52 -3.21
N ASN A 98 -18.83 18.86 -3.32
CA ASN A 98 -17.47 19.39 -3.11
C ASN A 98 -17.01 19.53 -1.66
N THR A 99 -17.72 18.98 -0.68
CA THR A 99 -17.23 18.88 0.70
C THR A 99 -16.91 17.43 1.07
N LYS A 100 -16.04 17.26 2.05
CA LYS A 100 -15.67 15.96 2.60
C LYS A 100 -16.43 15.74 3.89
N LEU A 101 -16.90 14.52 4.12
CA LEU A 101 -17.46 14.12 5.40
C LEU A 101 -16.50 14.46 6.55
N PRO A 102 -17.00 14.95 7.69
CA PRO A 102 -16.15 15.20 8.85
C PRO A 102 -15.61 13.88 9.41
N GLU A 103 -14.37 13.88 9.93
CA GLU A 103 -13.75 12.69 10.55
C GLU A 103 -14.55 12.14 11.75
N SER A 104 -15.42 12.96 12.35
CA SER A 104 -16.35 12.54 13.41
C SER A 104 -17.54 11.72 12.90
N SER A 105 -17.78 11.71 11.58
CA SER A 105 -18.87 10.96 10.96
C SER A 105 -18.65 9.46 11.13
N LEU A 106 -19.73 8.73 11.39
CA LEU A 106 -19.73 7.27 11.43
C LEU A 106 -19.53 6.63 10.04
N PHE A 107 -19.66 7.43 8.98
CA PHE A 107 -19.49 7.01 7.59
C PHE A 107 -18.11 7.36 7.02
N TYR A 108 -17.29 8.09 7.79
CA TYR A 108 -15.93 8.41 7.37
C TYR A 108 -15.05 7.15 7.38
N LEU A 109 -14.42 6.85 6.25
CA LEU A 109 -13.51 5.73 6.08
C LEU A 109 -12.06 6.21 6.17
N PHE A 110 -11.33 5.75 7.20
CA PHE A 110 -9.94 6.16 7.43
C PHE A 110 -8.94 5.42 6.54
N VAL A 111 -9.27 4.21 6.09
CA VAL A 111 -8.37 3.32 5.31
C VAL A 111 -9.15 2.47 4.30
N PRO A 112 -8.51 2.01 3.21
CA PRO A 112 -9.14 1.13 2.23
C PRO A 112 -9.36 -0.29 2.77
N HIS A 113 -10.26 -1.05 2.12
CA HIS A 113 -10.56 -2.44 2.49
C HIS A 113 -9.35 -3.37 2.46
N SER A 114 -8.37 -3.10 1.61
CA SER A 114 -7.12 -3.85 1.49
C SER A 114 -6.25 -3.78 2.75
N CYS A 115 -6.43 -2.75 3.59
CA CYS A 115 -5.79 -2.62 4.90
C CYS A 115 -6.43 -3.51 5.98
N CYS A 116 -7.62 -4.04 5.75
CA CYS A 116 -8.37 -4.74 6.78
C CYS A 116 -7.90 -6.17 6.97
N ALA A 117 -7.73 -6.55 8.23
CA ALA A 117 -7.32 -7.89 8.61
C ALA A 117 -8.39 -8.92 8.23
N LYS A 118 -7.94 -10.00 7.60
CA LYS A 118 -8.79 -11.15 7.29
C LYS A 118 -8.71 -12.18 8.41
N LYS A 119 -9.75 -12.99 8.57
CA LYS A 119 -9.75 -14.12 9.51
C LYS A 119 -8.71 -15.13 9.03
N LEU A 120 -7.95 -15.68 9.97
CA LEU A 120 -7.03 -16.76 9.69
C LEU A 120 -7.79 -18.09 9.69
N ASP A 121 -7.46 -18.95 8.76
CA ASP A 121 -7.87 -20.35 8.76
C ASP A 121 -7.18 -21.04 9.94
N GLY A 122 -7.97 -21.66 10.82
CA GLY A 122 -7.46 -22.34 12.02
C GLY A 122 -6.60 -23.58 11.72
N LEU A 123 -6.69 -24.15 10.52
CA LEU A 123 -5.93 -25.33 10.11
C LEU A 123 -4.62 -24.94 9.42
N THR A 124 -4.64 -23.90 8.59
CA THR A 124 -3.50 -23.55 7.74
C THR A 124 -2.73 -22.32 8.21
N GLY A 125 -3.32 -21.51 9.09
CA GLY A 125 -2.77 -20.23 9.52
C GLY A 125 -2.79 -19.15 8.43
N TRP A 126 -3.31 -19.45 7.24
CA TRP A 126 -3.39 -18.48 6.14
C TRP A 126 -4.65 -17.60 6.27
N PRO A 127 -4.59 -16.34 5.80
CA PRO A 127 -5.77 -15.50 5.72
C PRO A 127 -6.81 -16.08 4.74
N THR A 128 -8.03 -16.21 5.22
CA THR A 128 -9.22 -16.52 4.42
C THR A 128 -9.64 -15.31 3.58
N ASP A 129 -10.68 -15.44 2.76
CA ASP A 129 -11.30 -14.29 2.08
C ASP A 129 -12.28 -13.50 2.93
N VAL A 130 -12.47 -13.89 4.19
CA VAL A 130 -13.43 -13.26 5.10
C VAL A 130 -12.71 -12.24 5.98
N TYR A 131 -13.16 -10.99 5.94
CA TYR A 131 -12.67 -9.96 6.85
C TYR A 131 -13.01 -10.26 8.31
N ARG A 132 -12.12 -9.87 9.22
CA ARG A 132 -12.36 -10.00 10.67
C ARG A 132 -13.49 -9.09 11.11
N ASP A 133 -13.35 -7.80 10.86
CA ASP A 133 -14.36 -6.77 11.10
C ASP A 133 -14.08 -5.55 10.23
N THR A 134 -14.77 -5.46 9.09
CA THR A 134 -14.56 -4.39 8.11
C THR A 134 -14.97 -3.02 8.66
N LYS A 135 -16.08 -2.96 9.42
CA LYS A 135 -16.58 -1.71 9.97
C LYS A 135 -15.58 -1.16 10.98
N ARG A 136 -15.13 -2.01 11.91
CA ARG A 136 -14.12 -1.65 12.90
C ARG A 136 -12.81 -1.23 12.22
N CYS A 137 -12.35 -1.97 11.22
CA CYS A 137 -11.14 -1.62 10.47
C CYS A 137 -11.19 -0.17 9.94
N GLN A 138 -12.27 0.19 9.24
CA GLN A 138 -12.31 1.44 8.48
C GLN A 138 -12.85 2.64 9.25
N THR A 139 -13.64 2.44 10.32
CA THR A 139 -14.37 3.53 11.03
C THR A 139 -13.98 3.66 12.50
N TRP A 140 -12.88 3.02 12.95
CA TRP A 140 -12.45 3.05 14.37
C TRP A 140 -12.19 4.48 14.86
N GLN A 141 -12.94 4.92 15.88
CA GLN A 141 -12.86 6.30 16.41
C GLN A 141 -11.92 6.47 17.61
N TYR A 142 -11.50 5.38 18.25
CA TYR A 142 -10.86 5.43 19.56
C TYR A 142 -9.33 5.44 19.51
N GLY A 143 -8.73 4.96 18.41
CA GLY A 143 -7.29 4.81 18.24
C GLY A 143 -6.91 4.81 16.77
N PRO A 144 -5.76 4.22 16.40
CA PRO A 144 -5.37 4.08 15.00
C PRO A 144 -6.43 3.34 14.18
N PRO A 145 -6.69 3.70 12.92
CA PRO A 145 -5.95 4.68 12.12
C PRO A 145 -6.37 6.15 12.31
N ASN A 146 -7.48 6.44 13.00
CA ASN A 146 -7.97 7.80 13.23
C ASN A 146 -6.99 8.61 14.10
N LYS A 147 -6.58 8.05 15.23
CA LYS A 147 -5.68 8.71 16.19
C LYS A 147 -4.32 8.05 16.21
N ALA A 148 -3.26 8.82 16.42
CA ALA A 148 -1.91 8.28 16.59
C ALA A 148 -1.76 7.38 17.84
N TYR A 149 -2.58 7.63 18.86
CA TYR A 149 -2.57 6.90 20.13
C TYR A 149 -4.00 6.53 20.54
N GLY A 150 -4.13 5.46 21.32
CA GLY A 150 -5.41 4.96 21.82
C GLY A 150 -5.49 3.44 21.78
N PRO A 151 -6.69 2.87 21.99
CA PRO A 151 -6.90 1.43 21.89
C PRO A 151 -6.55 0.89 20.51
N HIS A 152 -5.81 -0.22 20.51
CA HIS A 152 -5.40 -0.94 19.31
C HIS A 152 -6.62 -1.46 18.51
N ASN A 153 -6.55 -1.34 17.19
CA ASN A 153 -7.58 -1.80 16.27
C ASN A 153 -7.17 -3.15 15.66
N ASP A 154 -7.53 -4.26 16.29
CA ASP A 154 -7.15 -5.61 15.83
C ASP A 154 -7.74 -6.01 14.45
N ALA A 155 -8.58 -5.15 13.86
CA ALA A 155 -9.14 -5.34 12.53
C ALA A 155 -8.32 -4.70 11.40
N ILE A 156 -7.19 -4.03 11.68
CA ILE A 156 -6.29 -3.46 10.67
C ILE A 156 -4.93 -4.17 10.67
N TYR A 157 -4.32 -4.24 9.50
CA TYR A 157 -2.93 -4.65 9.36
C TYR A 157 -1.98 -3.52 9.77
N TYR A 158 -1.21 -3.74 10.83
CA TYR A 158 -0.21 -2.78 11.32
C TYR A 158 1.19 -2.96 10.73
N ALA A 159 1.42 -4.03 9.96
CA ALA A 159 2.72 -4.19 9.32
C ALA A 159 2.95 -3.07 8.28
N VAL A 160 4.22 -2.80 8.05
CA VAL A 160 4.70 -1.75 7.15
C VAL A 160 5.50 -2.38 6.02
N ILE A 161 5.44 -1.77 4.85
CA ILE A 161 6.19 -2.26 3.68
C ILE A 161 7.66 -1.86 3.78
N TYR A 162 7.95 -0.75 4.45
CA TYR A 162 9.28 -0.26 4.68
C TYR A 162 9.60 -0.26 6.19
N LEU A 163 10.57 -1.08 6.59
CA LEU A 163 11.12 -1.05 7.93
C LEU A 163 12.26 -0.02 7.95
N ASP A 164 12.07 1.08 8.68
CA ASP A 164 13.16 2.00 9.02
C ASP A 164 14.02 1.32 10.09
N ASP A 165 15.24 0.89 9.73
CA ASP A 165 16.23 0.37 10.67
C ASP A 165 16.78 1.55 11.50
N LYS A 166 15.99 2.03 12.47
CA LYS A 166 16.48 2.92 13.53
C LYS A 166 16.79 2.15 14.80
#